data_AF-A0A2S6ID71-F1
#
_entry.id   AF-A0A2S6ID71-F1
#
_cell.length_a   1.000
_cell.length_b   1.000
_cell.length_c   1.000
_cell.angle_alpha   90.00
_cell.angle_beta   90.00
_cell.angle_gamma   90.00
#
_symmetry.space_group_name_H-M   'P 1'
#
loop_
_entity.id
_entity.type
_entity.pdbx_description
1 polymer ?
#
loop_
_entity_poly.entity_id
_entity_poly.type
_entity_poly.pdbx_seq_one_letter_code
_entity_poly.pdbx_strand_id
1 'polypeptide(L)' 'MGRDRAGRALRVSSHPEIDRVVLSVWQGSTCVATFRLASADVPDLVRALTAALVDGDGCGAADAEDVHDRAC' A
#
# COMPACT_ATOMS: atom_id res chain seq x y z
N MET A 1 6.06 -14.86 11.59
CA MET A 1 5.99 -14.34 10.20
C MET A 1 4.54 -13.98 9.91
N GLY A 2 4.27 -12.70 9.67
CA GLY A 2 2.96 -12.07 9.79
C GLY A 2 1.89 -12.69 8.90
N ARG A 3 1.09 -13.61 9.45
CA ARG A 3 -0.25 -13.85 8.93
C ARG A 3 -1.07 -12.65 9.36
N ASP A 4 -1.74 -12.01 8.41
CA ASP A 4 -2.74 -11.01 8.73
C ASP A 4 -3.75 -11.57 9.75
N ARG A 5 -4.38 -10.72 10.56
CA ARG A 5 -5.40 -11.18 11.52
C ARG A 5 -6.47 -11.95 10.76
N ALA A 6 -6.94 -13.08 11.31
CA ALA A 6 -8.00 -13.86 10.67
C ALA A 6 -9.20 -12.96 10.31
N GLY A 7 -9.63 -13.03 9.06
CA GLY A 7 -10.71 -12.20 8.52
C GLY A 7 -10.31 -10.78 8.09
N ARG A 8 -9.00 -10.43 8.13
CA ARG A 8 -8.50 -9.20 7.53
C ARG A 8 -8.16 -9.42 6.06
N ALA A 9 -8.58 -8.48 5.22
CA ALA A 9 -8.41 -8.54 3.78
C ALA A 9 -8.15 -7.14 3.20
N LEU A 10 -7.26 -7.05 2.21
CA LEU A 10 -7.10 -5.86 1.38
C LEU A 10 -7.93 -6.03 0.11
N ARG A 11 -8.74 -5.02 -0.21
CA ARG A 11 -9.51 -4.95 -1.46
C ARG A 11 -9.06 -3.77 -2.30
N VAL A 12 -9.06 -3.96 -3.60
CA VAL A 12 -8.74 -2.92 -4.59
C VAL A 12 -9.99 -2.65 -5.43
N SER A 13 -10.30 -1.39 -5.66
CA SER A 13 -11.41 -0.97 -6.52
C SER A 13 -10.96 0.17 -7.41
N SER A 14 -11.23 0.07 -8.71
CA SER A 14 -10.91 1.10 -9.70
C SER A 14 -12.15 1.95 -10.02
N HIS A 15 -11.92 3.25 -10.16
CA HIS A 15 -12.92 4.26 -10.47
C HIS A 15 -12.38 5.16 -11.59
N PRO A 16 -12.34 4.66 -12.84
CA PRO A 16 -11.81 5.41 -13.98
C PRO A 16 -12.58 6.71 -14.26
N GLU A 17 -13.86 6.77 -13.89
CA GLU A 17 -14.74 7.94 -14.04
C GLU A 17 -14.24 9.18 -13.28
N ILE A 18 -13.44 8.97 -12.22
CA ILE A 18 -12.85 10.05 -11.40
C ILE A 18 -11.33 9.93 -11.30
N ASP A 19 -10.72 9.07 -12.14
CA ASP A 19 -9.29 8.78 -12.15
C ASP A 19 -8.74 8.37 -10.76
N ARG A 20 -9.41 7.42 -10.11
CA ARG A 20 -9.00 6.95 -8.77
C ARG A 20 -8.89 5.44 -8.68
N VAL A 21 -7.97 5.00 -7.82
CA VAL A 21 -7.92 3.64 -7.29
C VAL A 21 -8.06 3.70 -5.78
N VAL A 22 -8.94 2.86 -5.24
CA VAL A 22 -9.24 2.79 -3.82
C VAL A 22 -8.72 1.47 -3.26
N LEU A 23 -7.87 1.58 -2.26
CA LEU A 23 -7.39 0.46 -1.45
C LEU A 23 -8.16 0.49 -0.13
N SER A 24 -8.76 -0.62 0.26
CA SER A 24 -9.53 -0.71 1.50
C SER A 24 -9.16 -1.93 2.31
N VAL A 25 -8.99 -1.73 3.62
CA VAL A 25 -8.73 -2.81 4.58
C VAL A 25 -10.04 -3.16 5.26
N TRP A 26 -10.38 -4.44 5.23
CA TRP A 26 -11.61 -4.99 5.79
C TRP A 26 -11.30 -5.90 6.95
N GLN A 27 -12.12 -5.84 8.00
CA GLN A 27 -12.16 -6.82 9.09
C GLN A 27 -13.56 -7.42 9.12
N GLY A 28 -13.70 -8.65 8.59
CA GLY A 28 -15.03 -9.22 8.32
C GLY A 28 -15.80 -8.38 7.31
N SER A 29 -16.94 -7.82 7.72
CA SER A 29 -17.80 -6.95 6.90
C SER A 29 -17.57 -5.45 7.11
N THR A 30 -16.63 -5.07 7.98
CA THR A 30 -16.36 -3.66 8.31
C THR A 30 -15.11 -3.17 7.58
N CYS A 31 -15.23 -2.06 6.85
CA CYS A 31 -14.07 -1.33 6.33
C CYS A 31 -13.42 -0.54 7.47
N VAL A 32 -12.14 -0.78 7.74
CA VAL A 32 -11.40 -0.18 8.86
C VAL A 32 -10.32 0.81 8.40
N ALA A 33 -9.95 0.79 7.12
CA ALA A 33 -9.07 1.80 6.52
C ALA A 33 -9.36 1.94 5.02
N THR A 34 -9.18 3.15 4.48
CA THR A 34 -9.33 3.43 3.06
C THR A 34 -8.28 4.43 2.60
N PHE A 35 -7.60 4.10 1.51
CA PHE A 35 -6.68 4.99 0.81
C PHE A 35 -7.22 5.25 -0.59
N ARG A 36 -7.18 6.50 -1.03
CA ARG A 36 -7.59 6.92 -2.37
C ARG A 36 -6.37 7.45 -3.08
N LEU A 37 -5.99 6.79 -4.16
CA LEU A 37 -4.84 7.15 -4.97
C LEU A 37 -5.33 7.72 -6.29
N ALA A 38 -4.61 8.70 -6.84
CA ALA A 38 -4.75 9.01 -8.26
C ALA A 38 -4.23 7.80 -9.05
N SER A 39 -4.79 7.55 -10.23
CA SER A 39 -4.31 6.44 -11.06
C SER A 39 -2.82 6.59 -11.43
N ALA A 40 -2.35 7.83 -11.51
CA ALA A 40 -0.95 8.17 -11.78
C ALA A 40 0.03 7.71 -10.68
N ASP A 41 -0.42 7.56 -9.43
CA ASP A 41 0.43 7.16 -8.30
C ASP A 41 0.52 5.62 -8.14
N VAL A 42 -0.41 4.89 -8.75
CA VAL A 42 -0.49 3.42 -8.66
C VAL A 42 0.77 2.73 -9.19
N PRO A 43 1.39 3.14 -10.32
CA PRO A 43 2.64 2.55 -10.78
C PRO A 43 3.77 2.62 -9.76
N ASP A 44 3.90 3.73 -9.02
CA ASP A 44 4.94 3.89 -8.02
C ASP A 44 4.68 3.01 -6.79
N LEU A 45 3.42 2.89 -6.36
CA LEU A 45 3.04 1.90 -5.35
C LEU A 45 3.40 0.47 -5.77
N VAL A 46 3.08 0.08 -7.00
CA VAL A 46 3.40 -1.26 -7.53
C VAL A 46 4.92 -1.48 -7.56
N ARG A 47 5.70 -0.46 -7.93
CA ARG A 47 7.16 -0.52 -7.88
C ARG A 47 7.67 -0.75 -6.47
N ALA A 48 7.17 0.02 -5.49
CA ALA A 48 7.55 -0.15 -4.09
C ALA A 48 7.22 -1.55 -3.56
N LEU A 49 6.02 -2.05 -3.85
CA LEU A 49 5.61 -3.42 -3.49
C LEU A 49 6.51 -4.47 -4.14
N THR A 50 6.93 -4.26 -5.39
CA THR A 50 7.80 -5.19 -6.11
C THR A 50 9.24 -5.16 -5.57
N ALA A 51 9.77 -3.98 -5.26
CA ALA A 51 11.11 -3.81 -4.69
C ALA A 51 11.23 -4.55 -3.34
N ALA A 52 10.20 -4.43 -2.48
CA ALA A 52 10.16 -5.12 -1.19
C ALA A 52 10.21 -6.67 -1.30
N LEU A 53 9.86 -7.25 -2.45
CA LEU A 53 10.00 -8.70 -2.68
C LEU A 53 11.45 -9.10 -2.97
N VAL A 54 12.26 -8.18 -3.51
CA VAL A 54 13.67 -8.41 -3.86
C VAL A 54 14.57 -8.13 -2.66
N ASP A 55 14.25 -7.09 -1.89
CA ASP A 55 14.96 -6.72 -0.66
C ASP A 55 14.63 -7.64 0.53
N GLY A 56 13.71 -8.59 0.34
CA GLY A 56 13.10 -9.46 1.34
C GLY A 56 14.01 -10.47 2.06
N ASP A 57 15.34 -10.33 1.96
CA ASP A 57 16.31 -11.03 2.83
C ASP A 57 16.95 -10.11 3.88
N GLY A 58 16.49 -8.86 4.03
CA GLY A 58 17.02 -7.97 5.06
C GLY A 58 16.05 -6.85 5.43
N CYS A 59 15.64 -6.85 6.69
CA CYS A 59 14.99 -5.77 7.41
C CYS A 59 15.26 -4.36 6.84
N GLY A 60 14.21 -3.70 6.36
CA GLY A 60 14.25 -2.29 5.93
C GLY A 60 12.92 -1.82 5.35
N ALA A 61 11.91 -1.60 6.21
CA ALA A 61 10.78 -0.77 5.80
C ALA A 61 11.26 0.68 5.81
N ALA A 62 11.77 1.15 4.67
CA ALA A 62 11.99 2.57 4.45
C ALA A 62 10.64 3.21 4.15
N ASP A 63 10.21 4.06 5.07
CA ASP A 63 8.95 4.78 5.02
C ASP A 63 8.85 5.61 3.74
N ALA A 64 7.69 5.53 3.10
CA ALA A 64 7.34 6.39 1.98
C ALA A 64 6.93 7.78 2.50
N GLU A 65 7.89 8.54 3.06
CA GLU A 65 7.93 10.02 3.05
C GLU A 65 9.23 10.52 3.72
N ASP A 66 10.34 10.68 2.98
CA ASP A 66 11.34 11.72 3.26
C ASP A 66 12.19 12.02 2.01
N VAL A 67 11.74 13.02 1.25
CA VAL A 67 12.59 13.71 0.27
C VAL A 67 12.90 15.12 0.80
N HIS A 68 13.11 15.27 2.11
CA HIS A 68 13.53 16.53 2.71
C HIS A 68 14.01 16.34 4.16
N ASP A 69 15.16 15.71 4.38
CA ASP A 69 16.35 16.39 4.91
C ASP A 69 17.47 15.37 5.18
N ARG A 70 18.68 15.85 4.95
CA ARG A 70 19.92 15.11 5.12
C ARG A 70 20.24 14.94 6.61
N ALA A 71 20.30 13.70 7.11
CA ALA A 71 21.48 13.12 7.79
C ALA A 71 21.15 11.89 8.65
N CYS A 72 22.02 10.88 8.48
CA CYS A 72 22.26 9.66 9.27
C CYS A 72 21.17 8.58 9.26
#